data_AF-A0AAI8V9Z8-F1
#
_entry.id   AF-A0AAI8V9Z8-F1
#
_cell.length_a   1.000
_cell.length_b   1.000
_cell.length_c   1.000
_cell.angle_alpha   90.00
_cell.angle_beta   90.00
_cell.angle_gamma   90.00
#
_symmetry.space_group_name_H-M   'P 1'
#
loop_
_entity.id
_entity.type
_entity.pdbx_description
1 polymer ?
#
loop_
_entity_poly.entity_id
_entity_poly.type
_entity_poly.pdbx_seq_one_letter_code
_entity_poly.pdbx_strand_id
1 'polypeptide(L)'
;MHWSILSLSVSKRATFEPRLELVPHETLRWLASIDPGKPAGRPFGVKEHASSMDRYKGYWKRYLCYYLQVWRLGQEEAAAQHGVRFSDAQWDRLEAVTQLLEDVANDIGVAADITAPPPG
;
A
#
# COMPACT_ATOMS: atom_id res chain seq x y z
N MET A 1 -8.67 16.09 -33.31
CA MET A 1 -7.38 16.24 -32.63
C MET A 1 -7.56 17.21 -31.47
N HIS A 2 -6.89 16.96 -30.34
CA HIS A 2 -6.83 17.81 -29.14
C HIS A 2 -7.80 17.46 -28.00
N TRP A 3 -7.29 16.69 -27.02
CA TRP A 3 -7.55 16.82 -25.58
C TRP A 3 -6.34 16.23 -24.82
N SER A 4 -5.27 17.02 -24.69
CA SER A 4 -4.20 16.72 -23.73
C SER A 4 -4.49 17.50 -22.45
N ILE A 5 -5.33 16.97 -21.58
CA ILE A 5 -5.39 17.43 -20.19
C ILE A 5 -4.32 16.66 -19.45
N LEU A 6 -3.18 17.32 -19.28
CA LEU A 6 -2.11 16.90 -18.39
C LEU A 6 -2.72 16.55 -17.03
N SER A 7 -2.47 15.30 -16.64
CA SER A 7 -2.73 14.76 -15.31
C SER A 7 -1.91 15.54 -14.28
N LEU A 8 -2.45 16.68 -13.84
CA LEU A 8 -1.93 17.43 -12.70
C LEU A 8 -2.70 16.98 -11.46
N SER A 9 -2.48 15.73 -11.05
CA SER A 9 -3.03 15.23 -9.80
C SER A 9 -1.91 14.70 -8.92
N VAL A 10 -1.81 15.32 -7.74
CA VAL A 10 -1.00 14.92 -6.57
C VAL A 10 0.48 15.28 -6.63
N SER A 11 0.79 16.56 -6.40
CA SER A 11 2.07 16.94 -5.78
C SER A 11 1.87 18.15 -4.85
N LYS A 12 1.27 17.91 -3.68
CA LYS A 12 1.21 18.89 -2.56
C LYS A 12 1.14 18.19 -1.20
N ARG A 13 2.04 17.24 -0.88
CA ARG A 13 2.20 16.73 0.51
C ARG A 13 3.64 16.29 0.83
N ALA A 14 4.64 17.07 0.43
CA ALA A 14 6.05 16.74 0.71
C ALA A 14 6.91 17.97 1.09
N THR A 15 6.33 18.96 1.79
CA THR A 15 7.06 20.21 2.13
C THR A 15 7.01 20.59 3.61
N PHE A 16 6.35 19.81 4.46
CA PHE A 16 6.21 20.13 5.89
C PHE A 16 7.34 19.57 6.77
N GLU A 17 7.98 18.48 6.35
CA GLU A 17 9.05 17.81 7.12
C GLU A 17 10.26 18.72 7.41
N PRO A 18 10.96 19.29 6.42
CA PRO A 18 12.17 20.08 6.69
C PRO A 18 11.87 21.41 7.41
N ARG A 19 10.62 21.88 7.38
CA ARG A 19 10.20 23.12 8.07
C ARG A 19 9.89 22.88 9.53
N LEU A 20 9.40 21.69 9.89
CA LEU A 20 9.09 21.33 11.28
C LEU A 20 10.36 21.18 12.13
N GLU A 21 11.46 20.74 11.54
CA GLU A 21 12.77 20.61 12.21
C GLU A 21 13.40 21.97 12.59
N LEU A 22 12.98 23.05 11.92
CA LEU A 22 13.45 24.42 12.19
C LEU A 22 12.65 25.11 13.31
N VAL A 23 11.53 24.52 13.74
CA VAL A 23 10.66 25.11 14.77
C VAL A 23 11.14 24.67 16.16
N PRO A 24 11.33 25.59 17.11
CA PRO A 24 11.68 25.24 18.48
C PRO A 24 10.69 24.24 19.10
N HIS A 25 11.23 23.27 19.84
CA HIS A 25 10.45 22.21 20.48
C HIS A 25 9.33 22.74 21.38
N GLU A 26 9.55 23.88 22.05
CA GLU A 26 8.54 24.52 22.90
C GLU A 26 7.31 24.94 22.09
N THR A 27 7.51 25.61 20.95
CA THR A 27 6.44 26.02 20.04
C THR A 27 5.66 24.82 19.51
N LEU A 28 6.34 23.72 19.18
CA LEU A 28 5.69 22.49 18.74
C LEU A 28 4.81 21.86 19.83
N ARG A 29 5.17 22.00 21.12
CA ARG A 29 4.35 21.52 22.24
C ARG A 29 3.10 22.38 22.46
N TRP A 30 3.19 23.68 22.20
CA TRP A 30 2.04 24.58 22.22
C TRP A 30 1.09 24.29 21.05
N LEU A 31 1.63 24.07 19.85
CA LEU A 31 0.82 23.71 18.66
C LEU A 31 0.15 22.34 18.78
N ALA A 32 0.75 21.40 19.50
CA ALA A 32 0.14 20.09 19.78
C ALA A 32 -0.95 20.14 20.87
N SER A 33 -1.04 21.23 21.63
CA SER A 33 -2.05 21.33 22.68
C SER A 33 -3.40 21.78 22.16
N ILE A 34 -4.45 21.14 22.65
CA ILE A 34 -5.84 21.56 22.42
C ILE A 34 -6.20 22.72 23.36
N ASP A 35 -5.55 22.79 24.53
CA ASP A 35 -5.77 23.83 25.53
C ASP A 35 -4.73 24.96 25.35
N PRO A 36 -5.15 26.21 25.09
CA PRO A 36 -4.24 27.34 24.90
C PRO A 36 -3.45 27.70 26.16
N GLY A 37 -3.84 27.24 27.34
CA GLY A 37 -3.19 27.55 28.61
C GLY A 37 -2.13 26.52 29.05
N LYS A 38 -2.02 25.39 28.37
CA LYS A 38 -1.16 24.29 28.80
C LYS A 38 -0.39 23.68 27.63
N PRO A 39 0.95 23.52 27.69
CA PRO A 39 1.69 22.85 26.64
C PRO A 39 1.44 21.33 26.67
N ALA A 40 1.37 20.72 25.48
CA ALA A 40 1.23 19.27 25.37
C ALA A 40 2.49 18.55 25.87
N GLY A 41 2.33 17.32 26.37
CA GLY A 41 3.46 16.49 26.81
C GLY A 41 4.40 16.09 25.66
N ARG A 42 3.84 15.88 24.46
CA ARG A 42 4.59 15.52 23.25
C ARG A 42 4.52 16.66 22.22
N PRO A 43 5.66 17.08 21.64
CA PRO A 43 5.66 18.10 20.59
C PRO A 43 4.90 17.61 19.36
N PHE A 44 4.27 18.55 18.65
CA PHE A 44 3.68 18.30 17.35
C PHE A 44 4.78 17.83 16.40
N GLY A 45 4.60 16.65 15.84
CA GLY A 45 5.58 16.02 14.98
C GLY A 45 4.91 15.29 13.85
N VAL A 46 5.70 14.91 12.85
CA VAL A 46 5.22 14.09 11.75
C VAL A 46 4.80 12.74 12.33
N LYS A 47 3.51 12.45 12.22
CA LYS A 47 2.95 11.16 12.62
C LYS A 47 3.70 10.07 11.85
N GLU A 48 4.31 9.12 12.55
CA GLU A 48 5.15 8.08 11.96
C GLU A 48 4.47 7.44 10.73
N HIS A 49 4.87 7.92 9.57
CA HIS A 49 4.33 7.49 8.30
C HIS A 49 4.92 6.13 7.92
N ALA A 50 6.15 5.84 8.37
CA ALA A 50 6.87 4.60 8.12
C ALA A 50 6.18 3.38 8.75
N SER A 51 5.84 3.42 10.05
CA SER A 51 5.16 2.31 10.74
C SER A 51 3.75 2.06 10.18
N SER A 52 3.08 3.12 9.72
CA SER A 52 1.80 3.01 9.01
C SER A 52 1.98 2.39 7.63
N MET A 53 3.00 2.79 6.88
CA MET A 53 3.31 2.26 5.56
C MET A 53 3.66 0.77 5.60
N ASP A 54 4.39 0.32 6.61
CA ASP A 54 4.76 -1.10 6.73
C ASP A 54 3.55 -1.98 7.01
N ARG A 55 2.58 -1.49 7.79
CA ARG A 55 1.28 -2.18 7.97
C ARG A 55 0.51 -2.27 6.66
N TYR A 56 0.44 -1.18 5.89
CA TYR A 56 -0.18 -1.19 4.57
C TYR A 56 0.50 -2.18 3.63
N LYS A 57 1.83 -2.22 3.57
CA LYS A 57 2.57 -3.24 2.79
C LYS A 57 2.19 -4.65 3.23
N GLY A 58 2.05 -4.90 4.54
CA GLY A 58 1.61 -6.19 5.07
C GLY A 58 0.20 -6.59 4.60
N TYR A 59 -0.76 -5.66 4.64
CA TYR A 59 -2.11 -5.90 4.12
C TYR A 59 -2.10 -6.15 2.62
N TRP A 60 -1.34 -5.35 1.85
CA TRP A 60 -1.20 -5.51 0.41
C TRP A 60 -0.63 -6.86 0.01
N LYS A 61 0.40 -7.36 0.72
CA LYS A 61 0.95 -8.70 0.48
C LYS A 61 -0.11 -9.78 0.65
N ARG A 62 -0.89 -9.74 1.74
CA ARG A 62 -1.95 -10.72 2.00
C ARG A 62 -3.03 -10.70 0.92
N TYR A 63 -3.44 -9.50 0.50
CA TYR A 63 -4.41 -9.33 -0.59
C TYR A 63 -3.90 -9.90 -1.91
N LEU A 64 -2.64 -9.63 -2.27
CA LEU A 64 -2.04 -10.15 -3.50
C LEU A 64 -1.96 -11.68 -3.47
N CYS A 65 -1.48 -12.28 -2.39
CA CYS A 65 -1.43 -13.73 -2.25
C CYS A 65 -2.82 -14.37 -2.36
N TYR A 66 -3.84 -13.74 -1.76
CA TYR A 66 -5.23 -14.21 -1.89
C TYR A 66 -5.68 -14.20 -3.35
N TYR A 67 -5.44 -13.11 -4.09
CA TYR A 67 -5.85 -13.03 -5.49
C TYR A 67 -5.08 -13.96 -6.41
N LEU A 68 -3.80 -14.21 -6.15
CA LEU A 68 -3.03 -15.22 -6.89
C LEU A 68 -3.59 -16.63 -6.66
N GLN A 69 -4.00 -16.94 -5.44
CA GLN A 69 -4.64 -18.22 -5.13
C GLN A 69 -5.98 -18.37 -5.85
N VAL A 70 -6.80 -17.31 -5.85
CA VAL A 70 -8.08 -17.26 -6.58
C VAL A 70 -7.86 -17.35 -8.09
N TRP A 71 -6.81 -16.72 -8.62
CA TRP A 71 -6.45 -16.80 -10.05
C TRP A 71 -6.08 -18.23 -10.45
N ARG A 72 -5.33 -18.97 -9.62
CA ARG A 72 -4.95 -20.36 -9.89
C ARG A 72 -6.13 -21.34 -9.95
N LEU A 73 -7.24 -21.04 -9.27
CA LEU A 73 -8.46 -21.84 -9.31
C LEU A 73 -9.22 -21.71 -10.64
N GLY A 74 -8.90 -20.69 -11.45
CA GLY A 74 -9.62 -20.42 -12.69
C GLY A 74 -10.90 -19.60 -12.48
N GLN A 75 -11.37 -18.96 -13.54
CA GLN A 75 -12.39 -17.90 -13.48
C GLN A 75 -13.76 -18.43 -13.00
N GLU A 76 -14.12 -19.67 -13.32
CA GLU A 76 -15.39 -20.29 -12.92
C GLU A 76 -15.40 -20.73 -11.45
N GLU A 77 -14.33 -21.38 -10.97
CA GLU A 77 -14.22 -21.79 -9.57
C GLU A 77 -14.01 -20.60 -8.64
N ALA A 78 -13.24 -19.58 -9.07
CA ALA A 78 -13.09 -18.31 -8.36
C ALA A 78 -14.44 -17.62 -8.12
N ALA A 79 -15.30 -17.59 -9.15
CA ALA A 79 -16.63 -17.02 -9.07
C ALA A 79 -17.56 -17.83 -8.16
N ALA A 80 -17.45 -19.15 -8.17
CA ALA A 80 -18.29 -20.05 -7.38
C ALA A 80 -17.92 -20.07 -5.88
N GLN A 81 -16.63 -20.12 -5.56
CA GLN A 81 -16.14 -20.32 -4.19
C GLN A 81 -15.89 -19.01 -3.44
N HIS A 82 -15.49 -17.95 -4.14
CA HIS A 82 -15.10 -16.67 -3.54
C HIS A 82 -16.02 -15.51 -3.92
N GLY A 83 -16.94 -15.70 -4.88
CA GLY A 83 -17.85 -14.65 -5.36
C GLY A 83 -17.14 -13.50 -6.07
N VAL A 84 -15.86 -13.65 -6.40
CA VAL A 84 -15.06 -12.62 -7.07
C VAL A 84 -15.19 -12.82 -8.57
N ARG A 85 -15.77 -11.82 -9.25
CA ARG A 85 -15.85 -11.78 -10.72
C ARG A 85 -14.90 -10.72 -11.24
N PHE A 86 -13.78 -11.16 -11.79
CA PHE A 86 -12.94 -10.29 -12.59
C PHE A 86 -13.47 -10.23 -14.01
N SER A 87 -13.34 -9.07 -14.66
CA SER A 87 -13.47 -9.00 -16.11
C SER A 87 -12.27 -9.69 -16.77
N ASP A 88 -12.43 -10.17 -18.00
CA ASP A 88 -11.33 -10.81 -18.74
C ASP A 88 -10.07 -9.93 -18.81
N ALA A 89 -10.23 -8.62 -19.07
CA ALA A 89 -9.12 -7.67 -19.07
C ALA A 89 -8.43 -7.46 -17.69
N GLN A 90 -9.11 -7.78 -16.58
CA GLN A 90 -8.52 -7.77 -15.24
C GLN A 90 -7.82 -9.10 -14.95
N TRP A 91 -8.35 -10.20 -15.50
CA TRP A 91 -7.76 -11.52 -15.41
C TRP A 91 -6.42 -11.59 -16.17
N ASP A 92 -6.36 -11.03 -17.38
CA ASP A 92 -5.12 -10.91 -18.17
C ASP A 92 -4.07 -10.06 -17.44
N ARG A 93 -4.50 -9.01 -16.73
CA ARG A 93 -3.60 -8.18 -15.92
C ARG A 93 -3.09 -8.92 -14.68
N LEU A 94 -3.91 -9.79 -14.09
CA LEU A 94 -3.50 -10.65 -12.98
C LEU A 94 -2.43 -11.64 -13.44
N GLU A 95 -2.59 -12.23 -14.63
CA GLU A 95 -1.57 -13.08 -15.25
C GLU A 95 -0.23 -12.33 -15.43
N ALA A 96 -0.28 -11.11 -15.96
CA ALA A 96 0.92 -10.27 -16.11
C ALA A 96 1.59 -9.94 -14.76
N VAL A 97 0.81 -9.74 -13.69
CA VAL A 97 1.34 -9.52 -12.34
C VAL A 97 1.97 -10.80 -11.78
N THR A 98 1.37 -11.97 -12.02
CA THR A 98 1.93 -13.27 -11.62
C THR A 98 3.27 -13.51 -12.30
N GLN A 99 3.36 -13.28 -13.61
CA GLN A 99 4.59 -13.46 -14.37
C GLN A 99 5.72 -12.57 -13.82
N LEU A 100 5.41 -11.30 -13.54
CA LEU A 100 6.38 -10.37 -12.96
C LEU A 100 6.84 -10.80 -11.56
N LEU A 101 5.95 -11.40 -10.76
CA LEU A 101 6.31 -11.92 -9.44
C LEU A 101 7.18 -13.17 -9.53
N GLU A 102 6.95 -14.04 -10.51
CA GLU A 102 7.80 -15.21 -10.78
C GLU A 102 9.19 -14.79 -11.26
N ASP A 103 9.28 -13.81 -12.15
CA ASP A 103 10.55 -13.25 -12.62
C ASP A 103 11.35 -12.65 -11.45
N VAL A 104 10.69 -11.88 -10.59
CA VAL A 104 11.31 -11.34 -9.36
C VAL A 104 11.73 -12.45 -8.39
N ALA A 105 10.95 -13.52 -8.25
CA ALA A 105 11.31 -14.65 -7.39
C ALA A 105 12.54 -15.39 -7.92
N ASN A 106 12.61 -15.59 -9.25
CA ASN A 106 13.75 -16.19 -9.94
C ASN A 106 15.01 -15.34 -9.78
N ASP A 107 14.90 -14.01 -9.90
CA ASP A 107 16.01 -13.07 -9.72
C ASP A 107 16.56 -13.07 -8.28
N ILE A 108 15.70 -13.30 -7.27
CA ILE A 108 16.09 -13.35 -5.86
C ILE A 108 16.57 -14.77 -5.46
N GLY A 109 16.51 -15.75 -6.37
CA GLY A 109 16.90 -17.14 -6.11
C GLY A 109 15.98 -17.85 -5.12
N VAL A 110 14.78 -17.32 -4.90
CA VAL A 110 13.75 -17.97 -4.08
C VAL A 110 12.97 -18.86 -5.03
N ALA A 111 13.12 -20.18 -4.90
CA ALA A 111 12.17 -21.10 -5.50
C ALA A 111 10.78 -20.71 -4.97
N ALA A 112 9.94 -20.18 -5.85
CA ALA A 112 8.56 -19.86 -5.55
C ALA A 112 7.81 -21.18 -5.28
N ASP A 113 8.01 -21.77 -4.11
CA ASP A 113 7.16 -22.83 -3.61
C ASP A 113 5.85 -22.19 -3.14
N ILE A 114 5.02 -21.81 -4.11
CA ILE A 114 3.64 -21.36 -3.91
C ILE A 114 2.70 -22.59 -3.91
N THR A 115 3.26 -23.81 -3.73
CA THR A 115 2.53 -25.08 -3.88
C THR A 115 1.82 -25.54 -2.61
N ALA A 116 2.07 -24.91 -1.45
CA ALA A 116 1.46 -25.33 -0.20
C ALA A 116 0.03 -24.75 -0.02
N PRO A 117 -1.04 -25.58 0.01
CA PRO A 117 -2.37 -25.12 0.40
C PRO A 117 -2.38 -24.69 1.89
N PRO A 118 -3.16 -23.66 2.26
CA PRO A 118 -3.25 -23.23 3.66
C PRO A 118 -3.89 -24.33 4.52
N PRO A 119 -3.41 -24.55 5.77
CA PRO A 119 -4.14 -25.40 6.71
C PRO A 119 -5.51 -24.79 6.99
N GLY A 120 -6.54 -25.65 6.90
CA GLY A 120 -7.94 -25.30 7.16
C GLY A 120 -8.24 -24.97 8.62
#